data_AF-A0A9D6YAD2-F1
#
_entry.id   AF-A0A9D6YAD2-F1
#
_cell.length_a   1.000
_cell.length_b   1.000
_cell.length_c   1.000
_cell.angle_alpha   90.00
_cell.angle_beta   90.00
_cell.angle_gamma   90.00
#
_symmetry.space_group_name_H-M   'P 1'
#
loop_
_entity.id
_entity.type
_entity.pdbx_description
1 polymer ?
#
loop_
_entity_poly.entity_id
_entity_poly.type
_entity_poly.pdbx_seq_one_letter_code
_entity_poly.pdbx_strand_id
1 'polypeptide(L)'
;MKPALAGQRMPFVNDKRLYLRLGDRVNHLNYSQWGQGVVVEEMTSTVPGGTCLVRIDFQDGRQRTFNNDMDNEMCGYYFGLRKFWEFDPQTFEPTVRQRRRQPRRLTSR
;
A
#
# COMPACT_ATOMS: atom_id res chain seq x y z
N MET A 1 -46.78 15.21 -3.27
CA MET A 1 -45.77 14.26 -3.78
C MET A 1 -44.38 14.80 -3.45
N LYS A 2 -43.57 14.07 -2.66
CA LYS A 2 -42.18 14.44 -2.35
C LYS A 2 -41.24 13.82 -3.40
N PRO A 3 -40.21 14.53 -3.89
CA PRO A 3 -39.24 13.91 -4.79
C PRO A 3 -38.32 12.97 -4.01
N ALA A 4 -37.83 11.95 -4.71
CA ALA A 4 -36.96 10.90 -4.20
C ALA A 4 -35.65 11.46 -3.61
N LEU A 5 -35.27 10.95 -2.43
CA LEU A 5 -33.95 11.18 -1.86
C LEU A 5 -32.91 10.45 -2.73
N ALA A 6 -32.12 11.25 -3.45
CA ALA A 6 -30.91 10.79 -4.11
C ALA A 6 -30.01 10.09 -3.08
N GLY A 7 -29.55 8.88 -3.42
CA GLY A 7 -28.68 8.08 -2.58
C GLY A 7 -27.49 8.91 -2.10
N GLN A 8 -27.45 9.17 -0.80
CA GLN A 8 -26.38 9.91 -0.16
C GLN A 8 -25.12 9.04 -0.22
N ARG A 9 -24.28 9.28 -1.24
CA ARG A 9 -22.95 8.69 -1.34
C ARG A 9 -22.12 9.34 -0.23
N MET A 10 -22.11 8.73 0.95
CA MET A 10 -21.23 9.15 2.03
C MET A 10 -19.78 9.11 1.51
N PRO A 11 -18.97 10.14 1.77
CA PRO A 11 -17.59 10.15 1.36
C PRO A 11 -16.85 9.23 2.34
N PHE A 12 -16.92 7.92 2.13
CA PHE A 12 -15.89 7.05 2.68
C PHE A 12 -14.63 7.34 1.86
N VAL A 13 -13.97 8.45 2.20
CA VAL A 13 -12.57 8.63 1.89
C VAL A 13 -11.91 7.46 2.60
N ASN A 14 -11.41 6.52 1.79
CA ASN A 14 -10.79 5.32 2.31
C ASN A 14 -9.42 5.72 2.85
N ASP A 15 -9.41 6.31 4.05
CA ASP A 15 -8.24 6.86 4.75
C ASP A 15 -7.36 5.76 5.35
N LYS A 16 -7.29 4.63 4.65
CA LYS A 16 -6.43 3.51 4.97
C LYS A 16 -4.98 3.99 4.96
N ARG A 17 -4.28 3.81 6.08
CA ARG A 17 -2.86 4.12 6.20
C ARG A 17 -2.04 3.01 5.55
N LEU A 18 -1.98 3.03 4.21
CA LEU A 18 -1.30 1.99 3.44
C LEU A 18 0.21 1.99 3.68
N TYR A 19 0.78 0.81 3.90
CA TYR A 19 2.20 0.61 4.14
C TYR A 19 3.02 0.61 2.84
N LEU A 20 2.73 -0.32 1.92
CA LEU A 20 3.44 -0.53 0.67
C LEU A 20 2.63 -0.03 -0.53
N ARG A 21 3.34 0.29 -1.61
CA ARG A 21 2.82 0.72 -2.92
C ARG A 21 3.33 -0.17 -4.04
N LEU A 22 2.62 -0.16 -5.16
CA LEU A 22 3.06 -0.82 -6.39
C LEU A 22 4.50 -0.42 -6.75
N GLY A 23 5.35 -1.42 -6.99
CA GLY A 23 6.76 -1.25 -7.31
C GLY A 23 7.70 -1.12 -6.11
N ASP A 24 7.18 -1.02 -4.88
CA ASP A 24 8.05 -1.03 -3.70
C ASP A 24 8.81 -2.36 -3.60
N ARG A 25 10.10 -2.26 -3.30
CA ARG A 25 10.98 -3.40 -3.04
C ARG A 25 10.99 -3.72 -1.56
N VAL A 26 10.98 -5.01 -1.22
CA VAL A 26 10.95 -5.47 0.18
C VAL A 26 11.85 -6.67 0.42
N ASN A 27 12.18 -6.93 1.67
CA ASN A 27 12.60 -8.25 2.16
C ASN A 27 11.73 -8.65 3.37
N HIS A 28 11.88 -9.90 3.80
CA HIS A 28 11.25 -10.40 5.01
C HIS A 28 12.31 -10.70 6.08
N LEU A 29 12.12 -10.20 7.30
CA LEU A 29 13.08 -10.37 8.41
C LEU A 29 13.32 -11.84 8.77
N ASN A 30 12.23 -12.61 8.90
CA ASN A 30 12.29 -14.00 9.39
C ASN A 30 12.36 -15.05 8.26
N TYR A 31 12.25 -14.63 7.00
CA TYR A 31 12.19 -15.52 5.84
C TYR A 31 13.16 -15.05 4.76
N SER A 32 14.44 -14.97 5.11
CA SER A 32 15.50 -14.51 4.20
C SER A 32 15.60 -15.37 2.94
N GLN A 33 15.22 -16.65 3.01
CA GLN A 33 15.20 -17.57 1.87
C GLN A 33 14.20 -17.19 0.78
N TRP A 34 13.25 -16.28 1.03
CA TRP A 34 12.38 -15.76 -0.02
C TRP A 34 13.11 -14.77 -0.95
N GLY A 35 14.26 -14.25 -0.51
CA GLY A 35 14.99 -13.20 -1.22
C GLY A 35 14.26 -11.86 -1.21
N GLN A 36 14.63 -10.98 -2.15
CA GLN A 36 13.94 -9.71 -2.34
C GLN A 36 12.58 -9.93 -2.99
N GLY A 37 11.63 -9.05 -2.70
CA GLY A 37 10.32 -9.03 -3.33
C GLY A 37 9.99 -7.67 -3.93
N VAL A 38 9.11 -7.66 -4.94
CA VAL A 38 8.54 -6.46 -5.53
C VAL A 38 7.03 -6.50 -5.40
N VAL A 39 6.42 -5.39 -4.97
CA VAL A 39 4.95 -5.27 -4.94
C VAL A 39 4.42 -5.19 -6.37
N VAL A 40 3.68 -6.20 -6.79
CA VAL A 40 3.11 -6.32 -8.13
C VAL A 40 1.62 -5.97 -8.19
N GLU A 41 0.93 -5.92 -7.04
CA GLU A 41 -0.44 -5.41 -6.95
C GLU A 41 -0.74 -4.71 -5.62
N GLU A 42 -1.64 -3.73 -5.68
CA GLU A 42 -2.27 -3.06 -4.53
C GLU A 42 -3.80 -3.16 -4.69
N MET A 43 -4.49 -3.71 -3.69
CA MET A 43 -5.95 -3.87 -3.68
C MET A 43 -6.52 -3.24 -2.42
N THR A 44 -7.40 -2.23 -2.57
CA THR A 44 -8.00 -1.53 -1.43
C THR A 44 -9.52 -1.53 -1.56
N SER A 45 -10.20 -2.22 -0.64
CA SER A 45 -11.66 -2.32 -0.64
C SER A 45 -12.31 -0.98 -0.33
N THR A 46 -13.29 -0.55 -1.12
CA THR A 46 -14.06 0.68 -0.92
C THR A 46 -15.20 0.54 0.09
N VAL A 47 -15.40 -0.65 0.64
CA VAL A 47 -16.45 -0.94 1.63
C VAL A 47 -15.95 -0.55 3.02
N PRO A 48 -16.76 0.11 3.87
CA PRO A 48 -16.41 0.37 5.26
C PRO A 48 -16.01 -0.92 5.99
N GLY A 49 -14.86 -0.90 6.67
CA GLY A 49 -14.29 -2.09 7.32
C GLY A 49 -13.66 -3.10 6.36
N GLY A 50 -13.66 -2.85 5.06
CA GLY A 50 -13.01 -3.70 4.06
C GLY A 50 -11.49 -3.77 4.23
N THR A 51 -10.85 -4.73 3.57
CA THR A 51 -9.40 -4.97 3.69
C THR A 51 -8.59 -4.22 2.63
N CYS A 52 -7.30 -4.05 2.93
CA CYS A 52 -6.30 -3.57 1.97
C CYS A 52 -5.20 -4.62 1.89
N LEU A 53 -4.86 -5.05 0.69
CA LEU A 53 -3.92 -6.13 0.43
C LEU A 53 -2.86 -5.69 -0.57
N VAL A 54 -1.69 -6.30 -0.50
CA VAL A 54 -0.65 -6.23 -1.54
C VAL A 54 -0.22 -7.63 -1.94
N ARG A 55 0.03 -7.83 -3.23
CA ARG A 55 0.67 -9.05 -3.76
C ARG A 55 2.12 -8.74 -4.06
N ILE A 56 3.03 -9.57 -3.54
CA ILE A 56 4.47 -9.41 -3.66
C ILE A 56 5.02 -10.62 -4.38
N ASP A 57 5.80 -10.38 -5.42
CA ASP A 57 6.54 -11.41 -6.14
C ASP A 57 7.96 -11.49 -5.58
N PHE A 58 8.32 -12.63 -5.01
CA PHE A 58 9.61 -12.86 -4.36
C PHE A 58 10.57 -13.62 -5.28
N GLN A 59 11.88 -13.41 -5.08
CA GLN A 59 12.95 -14.06 -5.84
C GLN A 59 12.94 -15.60 -5.74
N ASP A 60 12.29 -16.17 -4.72
CA ASP A 60 12.03 -17.61 -4.64
C ASP A 60 10.97 -18.13 -5.64
N GLY A 61 10.47 -17.25 -6.51
CA GLY A 61 9.51 -17.55 -7.56
C GLY A 61 8.07 -17.68 -7.05
N ARG A 62 7.81 -17.36 -5.78
CA ARG A 62 6.48 -17.46 -5.18
C ARG A 62 5.90 -16.09 -4.87
N GLN A 63 4.62 -15.95 -5.17
CA GLN A 63 3.85 -14.77 -4.81
C GLN A 63 3.16 -14.95 -3.47
N ARG A 64 3.13 -13.88 -2.68
CA ARG A 64 2.50 -13.87 -1.36
C ARG A 64 1.69 -12.60 -1.17
N THR A 65 0.55 -12.73 -0.49
CA THR A 65 -0.38 -11.64 -0.23
C THR A 65 -0.34 -11.25 1.24
N PHE A 66 -0.24 -9.95 1.52
CA PHE A 66 -0.20 -9.42 2.88
C PHE A 66 -1.27 -8.35 3.08
N ASN A 67 -1.74 -8.20 4.32
CA ASN A 67 -2.49 -7.02 4.70
C ASN A 67 -1.58 -5.79 4.61
N ASN A 68 -2.11 -4.70 4.05
CA ASN A 68 -1.37 -3.48 3.76
C ASN A 68 -1.81 -2.28 4.61
N ASP A 69 -2.72 -2.49 5.57
CA ASP A 69 -3.25 -1.45 6.43
C ASP A 69 -2.42 -1.32 7.70
N MET A 70 -1.67 -0.22 7.88
CA MET A 70 -0.79 -0.01 9.05
C MET A 70 -1.54 0.01 10.38
N ASP A 71 -2.84 0.27 10.36
CA ASP A 71 -3.69 0.29 11.54
C ASP A 71 -4.28 -1.10 11.85
N ASN A 72 -3.96 -2.11 11.03
CA ASN A 72 -4.34 -3.51 11.25
C ASN A 72 -3.14 -4.31 11.78
N GLU A 73 -3.35 -5.10 12.84
CA GLU A 73 -2.31 -5.93 13.48
C GLU A 73 -1.70 -6.98 12.54
N MET A 74 -2.47 -7.41 11.54
CA MET A 74 -2.01 -8.37 10.51
C MET A 74 -1.24 -7.70 9.37
N CYS A 75 -0.97 -6.40 9.44
CA CYS A 75 -0.18 -5.69 8.44
C CYS A 75 1.15 -6.40 8.19
N GLY A 76 1.54 -6.49 6.92
CA GLY A 76 2.81 -7.09 6.53
C GLY A 76 4.02 -6.45 7.22
N TYR A 77 3.93 -5.19 7.64
CA TYR A 77 4.96 -4.56 8.49
C TYR A 77 5.18 -5.32 9.81
N TYR A 78 4.10 -5.63 10.53
CA TYR A 78 4.18 -6.36 11.81
C TYR A 78 4.53 -7.83 11.62
N PHE A 79 4.20 -8.41 10.47
CA PHE A 79 4.58 -9.77 10.11
C PHE A 79 6.08 -9.91 9.74
N GLY A 80 6.75 -8.82 9.38
CA GLY A 80 8.20 -8.78 9.15
C GLY A 80 8.65 -8.28 7.79
N LEU A 81 7.76 -7.73 6.95
CA LEU A 81 8.16 -7.06 5.71
C LEU A 81 8.86 -5.73 6.00
N ARG A 82 10.01 -5.50 5.35
CA ARG A 82 10.74 -4.23 5.40
C ARG A 82 10.95 -3.71 4.00
N LYS A 83 10.65 -2.42 3.81
CA LYS A 83 10.87 -1.72 2.55
C LYS A 83 12.35 -1.43 2.36
N PHE A 84 12.88 -1.75 1.18
CA PHE A 84 14.20 -1.31 0.78
C PHE A 84 14.20 0.17 0.46
N TRP A 85 15.14 0.88 1.07
CA TRP A 85 15.52 2.21 0.67
C TRP A 85 16.76 2.07 -0.19
N GLU A 86 16.55 2.05 -1.51
CA GLU A 86 17.65 2.10 -2.45
C GLU A 86 18.11 3.56 -2.48
N PHE A 87 19.35 3.82 -2.07
CA PHE A 87 19.98 5.14 -2.13
C PHE A 87 21.03 5.15 -3.22
N ASP A 88 21.08 6.22 -3.99
CA ASP A 88 22.19 6.50 -4.87
C ASP A 88 23.45 6.77 -4.01
N PRO A 89 24.54 5.98 -4.14
CA PRO A 89 25.73 6.14 -3.31
C PRO A 89 26.47 7.47 -3.52
N GLN A 90 26.26 8.15 -4.66
CA GLN A 90 26.94 9.40 -5.00
C GLN A 90 26.16 10.61 -4.53
N THR A 91 24.83 10.55 -4.59
CA THR A 91 23.95 11.68 -4.22
C THR A 91 23.30 11.51 -2.86
N PHE A 92 23.33 10.29 -2.28
CA PHE A 92 22.58 9.86 -1.09
C PHE A 92 21.06 10.09 -1.19
N GLU A 93 20.56 10.34 -2.39
CA GLU A 93 19.14 10.50 -2.65
C GLU A 93 18.48 9.13 -2.86
N PRO A 94 17.21 8.94 -2.45
CA PRO A 94 16.49 7.71 -2.72
C PRO A 94 16.29 7.52 -4.23
N THR A 95 16.79 6.41 -4.75
CA THR A 95 16.76 6.03 -6.19
C THR A 95 15.34 5.90 -6.73
N VAL A 96 14.40 5.47 -5.89
CA VAL A 96 12.98 5.43 -6.24
C VAL A 96 12.38 6.78 -5.93
N ARG A 97 12.09 7.58 -6.97
CA ARG A 97 11.26 8.79 -6.86
C ARG A 97 9.94 8.38 -6.20
N GLN A 98 9.80 8.63 -4.90
CA GLN A 98 8.50 8.56 -4.24
C GLN A 98 7.57 9.41 -5.09
N ARG A 99 6.52 8.81 -5.66
CA ARG A 99 5.44 9.59 -6.28
C ARG A 99 4.93 10.51 -5.18
N ARG A 100 5.43 11.74 -5.15
CA ARG A 100 4.97 12.79 -4.23
C ARG A 100 3.46 12.77 -4.33
N ARG A 101 2.79 12.49 -3.21
CA ARG A 101 1.33 12.63 -3.11
C ARG A 101 1.03 14.03 -3.64
N GLN A 102 0.46 14.13 -4.85
CA GLN A 102 -0.10 15.41 -5.25
C GLN A 102 -1.20 15.70 -4.22
N PRO A 103 -1.16 16.84 -3.52
CA PRO A 103 -2.29 17.23 -2.71
C PRO A 103 -3.49 17.29 -3.64
N ARG A 104 -4.52 16.47 -3.39
CA ARG A 104 -5.80 16.65 -4.08
C ARG A 104 -6.23 18.07 -3.78
N ARG A 105 -6.23 18.95 -4.79
CA ARG A 105 -6.81 20.28 -4.66
C ARG A 105 -8.27 20.07 -4.24
N LEU A 106 -8.61 20.46 -3.01
CA LEU A 106 -10.01 20.64 -2.63
C LEU A 106 -10.54 21.74 -3.55
N THR A 107 -11.33 21.37 -4.55
CA THR A 107 -12.18 22.34 -5.23
C THR A 107 -13.36 22.60 -4.31
N SER A 108 -13.33 23.70 -3.56
CA SER A 108 -14.54 24.23 -2.95
C SER A 108 -15.49 24.66 -4.05
N ARG A 109 -16.70 24.10 -4.07
CA ARG A 109 -17.86 24.68 -4.74
C ARG A 109 -18.84 25.11 -3.68
#